data_AF-A0AAV8U4M6-F1
#
_entry.id   AF-A0AAV8U4M6-F1
#
_cell.length_a   1.000
_cell.length_b   1.000
_cell.length_c   1.000
_cell.angle_alpha   90.00
_cell.angle_beta   90.00
_cell.angle_gamma   90.00
#
_symmetry.space_group_name_H-M   'P 1'
#
loop_
_entity.id
_entity.type
_entity.pdbx_description
1 polymer ?
#
loop_
_entity_poly.entity_id
_entity_poly.type
_entity_poly.pdbx_seq_one_letter_code
_entity_poly.pdbx_strand_id
1 'polypeptide(L)'
;MSMNSPFAVDTESLEQTKQKWTYDEDVVLVSCMVDLHNVKMYNANIGFKAGYLNELERMVTTKLPNSNLRVKPHIESRIKTLKKQWSTVYDMIRKDISRFGWDMERKMIIAEDHVWGSYLSSHKDAAQFRQRSFPFYHELTGIYGEDRATRNDAQTTADILKEMESQ
;
A
#
# COMPACT_ATOMS: atom_id res chain seq x y z
N MET A 1 -52.99 30.02 11.08
CA MET A 1 -52.93 28.85 11.98
C MET A 1 -51.96 27.84 11.37
N SER A 2 -51.24 27.10 12.22
CA SER A 2 -50.46 25.87 11.93
C SER A 2 -51.23 24.87 11.02
N MET A 3 -50.67 23.87 10.33
CA MET A 3 -49.34 23.23 10.23
C MET A 3 -49.33 22.37 8.92
N ASN A 4 -48.29 21.68 8.42
CA ASN A 4 -46.90 21.42 8.83
C ASN A 4 -45.99 21.16 7.59
N SER A 5 -44.70 20.87 7.80
CA SER A 5 -43.73 20.37 6.80
C SER A 5 -43.60 18.83 6.83
N PRO A 6 -43.14 18.20 5.74
CA PRO A 6 -42.24 17.06 5.83
C PRO A 6 -40.85 17.43 5.29
N PHE A 7 -39.83 17.34 6.16
CA PHE A 7 -38.43 17.38 5.77
C PHE A 7 -38.13 16.24 4.77
N ALA A 8 -37.68 16.58 3.57
CA ALA A 8 -36.88 15.65 2.79
C ALA A 8 -35.50 15.58 3.47
N VAL A 9 -35.19 14.43 4.06
CA VAL A 9 -33.84 14.15 4.56
C VAL A 9 -32.96 13.93 3.34
N ASP A 10 -32.15 14.94 3.00
CA ASP A 10 -31.09 14.77 2.02
C ASP A 10 -30.23 13.60 2.45
N THR A 11 -30.29 12.52 1.67
CA THR A 11 -29.49 11.33 1.89
C THR A 11 -28.09 11.67 1.40
N GLU A 12 -27.33 12.35 2.26
CA GLU A 12 -25.92 12.66 2.05
C GLU A 12 -25.16 11.33 1.95
N SER A 13 -25.04 10.84 0.70
CA SER A 13 -24.19 9.71 0.38
C SER A 13 -22.79 10.08 0.86
N LEU A 14 -22.30 9.35 1.87
CA LEU A 14 -20.93 9.42 2.35
C LEU A 14 -19.98 8.91 1.25
N GLU A 15 -19.81 9.74 0.22
CA GLU A 15 -18.66 9.80 -0.66
C GLU A 15 -17.45 10.01 0.26
N GLN A 16 -16.92 8.89 0.77
CA GLN A 16 -15.71 8.86 1.57
C GLN A 16 -14.64 9.57 0.77
N THR A 17 -14.35 10.81 1.18
CA THR A 17 -13.53 11.73 0.41
C THR A 17 -12.19 11.04 0.23
N LYS A 18 -11.85 10.64 -1.00
CA LYS A 18 -10.65 9.83 -1.28
C LYS A 18 -9.43 10.62 -0.81
N GLN A 19 -8.95 10.30 0.39
CA GLN A 19 -7.84 11.01 1.03
C GLN A 19 -6.68 11.05 0.05
N LYS A 20 -6.32 12.26 -0.39
CA LYS A 20 -5.33 12.46 -1.44
C LYS A 20 -3.95 12.45 -0.81
N TRP A 21 -3.36 11.26 -0.74
CA TRP A 21 -1.98 11.08 -0.32
C TRP A 21 -1.01 11.82 -1.25
N THR A 22 -0.13 12.59 -0.65
CA THR A 22 1.02 13.26 -1.27
C THR A 22 2.24 12.34 -1.28
N TYR A 23 3.26 12.73 -2.05
CA TYR A 23 4.53 11.99 -2.10
C TYR A 23 5.24 11.98 -0.74
N ASP A 24 5.24 13.11 -0.03
CA ASP A 24 5.93 13.23 1.26
C ASP A 24 5.25 12.38 2.35
N GLU A 25 3.91 12.30 2.33
CA GLU A 25 3.16 11.39 3.20
C GLU A 25 3.46 9.91 2.89
N ASP A 26 3.62 9.54 1.62
CA ASP A 26 4.06 8.19 1.23
C ASP A 26 5.48 7.88 1.71
N VAL A 27 6.43 8.82 1.56
CA VAL A 27 7.81 8.69 2.03
C VAL A 27 7.84 8.45 3.55
N VAL A 28 7.08 9.24 4.32
CA VAL A 28 6.96 9.05 5.77
C VAL A 28 6.34 7.71 6.12
N LEU A 29 5.24 7.32 5.45
CA LEU A 29 4.57 6.05 5.71
C LEU A 29 5.51 4.85 5.45
N VAL A 30 6.20 4.83 4.30
CA VAL A 30 7.13 3.76 3.94
C VAL A 30 8.34 3.75 4.88
N SER A 31 8.89 4.92 5.25
CA SER A 31 9.93 5.01 6.30
C SER A 31 9.48 4.37 7.61
N CYS A 32 8.29 4.72 8.12
CA CYS A 32 7.80 4.12 9.36
C CYS A 32 7.53 2.61 9.24
N MET A 33 7.10 2.12 8.08
CA MET A 33 6.96 0.67 7.83
C MET A 33 8.31 -0.06 7.85
N VAL A 34 9.36 0.53 7.26
CA VAL A 34 10.73 -0.03 7.29
C VAL A 34 11.31 0.02 8.71
N ASP A 35 11.16 1.15 9.41
CA ASP A 35 11.59 1.31 10.80
C ASP A 35 10.96 0.20 11.68
N LEU A 36 9.65 0.02 11.58
CA LEU A 36 8.88 -0.94 12.40
C LEU A 36 9.20 -2.41 12.04
N HIS A 37 9.44 -2.71 10.75
CA HIS A 37 9.92 -4.02 10.30
C HIS A 37 11.29 -4.37 10.88
N ASN A 38 12.24 -3.43 10.82
CA ASN A 38 13.62 -3.64 11.26
C ASN A 38 13.74 -3.79 12.79
N VAL A 39 12.90 -3.09 13.55
CA VAL A 39 12.91 -3.10 15.02
C VAL A 39 12.38 -4.44 15.59
N LYS A 40 11.66 -5.25 14.81
CA LYS A 40 11.14 -6.58 15.22
C LYS A 40 10.44 -6.57 16.59
N MET A 41 9.71 -5.49 16.90
CA MET A 41 8.99 -5.33 18.18
C MET A 41 7.71 -6.16 18.23
N TYR A 42 7.85 -7.48 18.26
CA TYR A 42 6.79 -8.43 18.55
C TYR A 42 6.52 -8.44 20.07
N ASN A 43 6.10 -7.30 20.59
CA ASN A 43 5.81 -7.13 22.01
C ASN A 43 4.51 -7.88 22.33
N ALA A 44 4.61 -9.08 22.92
CA ALA A 44 3.46 -9.94 23.25
C ALA A 44 2.35 -9.27 24.09
N ASN A 45 2.62 -8.10 24.67
CA ASN A 45 1.64 -7.26 25.38
C ASN A 45 0.68 -6.48 24.46
N ILE A 46 0.94 -6.38 23.16
CA ILE A 46 0.13 -5.60 22.22
C ILE A 46 -0.33 -6.52 21.10
N GLY A 47 -1.59 -6.96 21.17
CA GLY A 47 -2.17 -7.96 20.27
C GLY A 47 -1.79 -7.71 18.81
N PHE A 48 -1.03 -8.65 18.24
CA PHE A 48 -0.05 -8.42 17.17
C PHE A 48 -0.50 -7.43 16.07
N LYS A 49 -1.69 -7.67 15.50
CA LYS A 49 -2.28 -6.85 14.42
C LYS A 49 -2.66 -5.42 14.83
N ALA A 50 -3.23 -5.25 16.02
CA ALA A 50 -3.60 -3.93 16.53
C ALA A 50 -2.35 -3.15 16.98
N GLY A 51 -1.37 -3.84 17.58
CA GLY A 51 -0.13 -3.22 18.02
C GLY A 51 0.68 -2.61 16.89
N TYR A 52 0.91 -3.37 15.81
CA TYR A 52 1.61 -2.88 14.63
C TYR A 52 0.94 -1.62 14.04
N LEU A 53 -0.37 -1.65 13.87
CA LEU A 53 -1.11 -0.53 13.27
C LEU A 53 -1.14 0.71 14.16
N ASN A 54 -1.32 0.54 15.48
CA ASN A 54 -1.33 1.64 16.43
C ASN A 54 0.05 2.30 16.56
N GLU A 55 1.13 1.51 16.60
CA GLU A 55 2.49 2.06 16.63
C GLU A 55 2.85 2.74 15.31
N LEU A 56 2.42 2.20 14.18
CA LEU A 56 2.58 2.85 12.87
C LEU A 56 1.82 4.18 12.80
N GLU A 57 0.59 4.27 13.30
CA GLU A 57 -0.12 5.56 13.45
C GLU A 57 0.61 6.51 14.40
N ARG A 58 1.14 6.03 15.53
CA ARG A 58 1.92 6.86 16.45
C ARG A 58 3.14 7.46 15.74
N MET A 59 3.88 6.66 14.99
CA MET A 59 5.05 7.11 14.23
C MET A 59 4.69 8.09 13.11
N VAL A 60 3.64 7.76 12.32
CA VAL A 60 3.13 8.63 11.24
C VAL A 60 2.62 9.96 11.80
N THR A 61 1.82 9.95 12.86
CA THR A 61 1.30 11.17 13.52
C THR A 61 2.43 12.00 14.14
N THR A 62 3.48 11.37 14.67
CA THR A 62 4.67 12.08 15.19
C THR A 62 5.43 12.79 14.08
N LYS A 63 5.61 12.14 12.91
CA LYS A 63 6.31 12.72 11.75
C LYS A 63 5.41 13.67 10.92
N LEU A 64 4.08 13.56 11.01
CA LEU A 64 3.08 14.35 10.28
C LEU A 64 1.95 14.87 11.22
N PRO A 65 2.26 15.71 12.22
CA PRO A 65 1.31 16.09 13.28
C PRO A 65 0.11 16.92 12.78
N ASN A 66 0.22 17.55 11.61
CA ASN A 66 -0.85 18.33 10.99
C ASN A 66 -1.63 17.53 9.92
N SER A 67 -1.32 16.24 9.74
CA SER A 67 -2.04 15.39 8.80
C SER A 67 -3.29 14.81 9.49
N ASN A 68 -4.46 14.90 8.85
CA ASN A 68 -5.70 14.30 9.35
C ASN A 68 -5.76 12.78 9.07
N LEU A 69 -4.60 12.11 9.13
CA LEU A 69 -4.45 10.68 8.88
C LEU A 69 -4.82 9.89 10.14
N ARG A 70 -5.47 8.74 9.93
CA ARG A 70 -5.91 7.80 10.98
C ARG A 70 -5.56 6.38 10.53
N VAL A 71 -5.33 5.42 11.45
CA VAL A 71 -5.15 3.99 11.11
C VAL A 71 -6.22 3.56 10.12
N LYS A 72 -7.48 3.81 10.49
CA LYS A 72 -8.66 3.50 9.70
C LYS A 72 -9.45 4.78 9.40
N PRO A 73 -9.86 5.02 8.14
CA PRO A 73 -9.57 4.20 6.96
C PRO A 73 -8.25 4.55 6.25
N HIS A 74 -7.56 5.64 6.62
CA HIS A 74 -6.54 6.28 5.76
C HIS A 74 -5.26 5.45 5.60
N ILE A 75 -4.57 5.14 6.70
CA ILE A 75 -3.26 4.45 6.67
C ILE A 75 -3.42 3.01 6.16
N GLU A 76 -4.41 2.25 6.67
CA GLU A 76 -4.67 0.86 6.24
C GLU A 76 -4.97 0.77 4.74
N SER A 77 -5.77 1.70 4.20
CA SER A 77 -6.08 1.77 2.76
C SER A 77 -4.82 2.07 1.93
N ARG A 78 -3.93 2.94 2.42
CA ARG A 78 -2.72 3.30 1.71
C ARG A 78 -1.69 2.18 1.68
N ILE A 79 -1.48 1.48 2.79
CA ILE A 79 -0.62 0.28 2.85
C ILE A 79 -1.09 -0.77 1.84
N LYS A 80 -2.40 -1.06 1.80
CA LYS A 80 -2.98 -1.99 0.81
C LYS A 80 -2.73 -1.54 -0.63
N THR A 81 -2.83 -0.23 -0.90
CA THR A 81 -2.56 0.35 -2.22
C THR A 81 -1.09 0.20 -2.61
N LEU A 82 -0.17 0.63 -1.75
CA LEU A 82 1.28 0.54 -1.98
C LEU A 82 1.73 -0.91 -2.15
N LYS A 83 1.22 -1.84 -1.33
CA LYS A 83 1.52 -3.28 -1.48
C LYS A 83 0.99 -3.87 -2.78
N LYS A 84 -0.23 -3.49 -3.22
CA LYS A 84 -0.73 -3.91 -4.54
C LYS A 84 0.19 -3.40 -5.65
N GLN A 85 0.56 -2.12 -5.61
CA GLN A 85 1.44 -1.51 -6.60
C GLN A 85 2.82 -2.19 -6.64
N TRP A 86 3.43 -2.40 -5.47
CA TRP A 86 4.67 -3.17 -5.33
C TRP A 86 4.55 -4.57 -5.91
N SER A 87 3.46 -5.30 -5.61
CA SER A 87 3.27 -6.67 -6.11
C SER A 87 3.19 -6.73 -7.63
N THR A 88 2.55 -5.74 -8.28
CA THR A 88 2.55 -5.63 -9.75
C THR A 88 3.96 -5.36 -10.28
N VAL A 89 4.69 -4.39 -9.72
CA VAL A 89 6.06 -4.04 -10.13
C VAL A 89 7.03 -5.22 -9.90
N TYR A 90 6.91 -5.93 -8.78
CA TYR A 90 7.70 -7.11 -8.44
C TYR A 90 7.46 -8.25 -9.43
N ASP A 91 6.20 -8.56 -9.75
CA ASP A 91 5.85 -9.58 -10.74
C ASP A 91 6.36 -9.23 -12.14
N MET A 92 6.32 -7.94 -12.50
CA MET A 92 6.86 -7.46 -13.77
C MET A 92 8.37 -7.60 -13.86
N ILE A 93 9.13 -7.45 -12.76
CA ILE A 93 10.60 -7.54 -12.76
C ILE A 93 11.10 -8.98 -12.59
N ARG A 94 10.38 -9.82 -11.82
CA ARG A 94 10.93 -11.09 -11.31
C ARG A 94 10.35 -12.37 -11.90
N LYS A 95 9.21 -12.34 -12.61
CA LYS A 95 8.76 -13.55 -13.31
C LYS A 95 9.76 -13.84 -14.44
N ASP A 96 10.39 -15.01 -14.43
CA ASP A 96 11.62 -15.38 -15.17
C ASP A 96 11.54 -15.37 -16.73
N ILE A 97 10.49 -14.76 -17.27
CA ILE A 97 10.17 -14.64 -18.71
C ILE A 97 9.89 -13.18 -19.08
N SER A 98 9.90 -12.27 -18.10
CA SER A 98 9.56 -10.86 -18.28
C SER A 98 10.68 -10.11 -19.03
N ARG A 99 10.32 -9.47 -20.15
CA ARG A 99 11.21 -8.55 -20.89
C ARG A 99 11.18 -7.13 -20.31
N PHE A 100 11.00 -7.03 -18.99
CA PHE A 100 10.90 -5.78 -18.25
C PHE A 100 12.13 -5.59 -17.37
N GLY A 101 12.80 -4.47 -17.54
CA GLY A 101 13.86 -4.00 -16.66
C GLY A 101 13.33 -3.00 -15.63
N TRP A 102 14.22 -2.61 -14.73
CA TRP A 102 14.01 -1.56 -13.74
C TRP A 102 15.02 -0.43 -13.95
N ASP A 103 14.52 0.79 -14.15
CA ASP A 103 15.34 1.99 -14.22
C ASP A 103 15.66 2.46 -12.79
N MET A 104 16.93 2.33 -12.41
CA MET A 104 17.43 2.69 -11.08
C MET A 104 17.46 4.20 -10.80
N GLU A 105 17.47 5.04 -11.83
CA GLU A 105 17.49 6.51 -11.71
C GLU A 105 16.06 7.04 -11.64
N ARG A 106 15.22 6.66 -12.62
CA ARG A 106 13.81 7.09 -12.72
C ARG A 106 12.87 6.33 -11.78
N LYS A 107 13.36 5.26 -11.15
CA LYS A 107 12.60 4.34 -10.29
C LYS A 107 11.31 3.85 -10.96
N MET A 108 11.43 3.31 -12.17
CA MET A 108 10.26 2.85 -12.94
C MET A 108 10.55 1.60 -13.78
N ILE A 109 9.48 0.94 -14.22
CA ILE A 109 9.58 -0.18 -15.16
C ILE A 109 9.97 0.34 -16.55
N ILE A 110 10.91 -0.35 -17.19
CA ILE A 110 11.32 -0.10 -18.59
C ILE A 110 11.16 -1.37 -19.43
N ALA A 111 10.64 -1.22 -20.65
CA ALA A 111 10.57 -2.27 -21.66
C ALA A 111 10.24 -1.65 -23.02
N GLU A 112 10.45 -2.42 -24.09
CA GLU A 112 10.01 -2.08 -25.43
C GLU A 112 8.48 -2.07 -25.56
N ASP A 113 7.94 -1.31 -26.52
CA ASP A 113 6.51 -1.07 -26.66
C ASP A 113 5.68 -2.33 -26.97
N HIS A 114 6.24 -3.32 -27.68
CA HIS A 114 5.55 -4.60 -27.92
C HIS A 114 5.48 -5.46 -26.66
N VAL A 115 6.46 -5.36 -25.76
CA VAL A 115 6.43 -6.03 -24.45
C VAL A 115 5.32 -5.45 -23.59
N TRP A 116 5.22 -4.12 -23.52
CA TRP A 116 4.09 -3.43 -22.89
C TRP A 116 2.76 -3.84 -23.51
N GLY A 117 2.63 -3.80 -24.85
CA GLY A 117 1.40 -4.17 -25.56
C GLY A 117 0.96 -5.61 -25.26
N SER A 118 1.90 -6.56 -25.29
CA SER A 118 1.63 -7.96 -24.97
C SER A 118 1.22 -8.14 -23.51
N TYR A 119 1.92 -7.53 -22.56
CA TYR A 119 1.64 -7.70 -21.13
C TYR A 119 0.30 -7.08 -20.70
N LEU A 120 0.01 -5.86 -21.19
CA LEU A 120 -1.21 -5.13 -20.85
C LEU A 120 -2.49 -5.73 -21.43
N SER A 121 -2.38 -6.67 -22.39
CA SER A 121 -3.53 -7.45 -22.88
C SER A 121 -4.21 -8.26 -21.77
N SER A 122 -3.42 -8.76 -20.82
CA SER A 122 -3.85 -9.57 -19.67
C SER A 122 -3.74 -8.82 -18.33
N HIS A 123 -2.84 -7.84 -18.21
CA HIS A 123 -2.53 -7.13 -16.96
C HIS A 123 -2.83 -5.62 -17.06
N LYS A 124 -4.12 -5.28 -17.27
CA LYS A 124 -4.54 -3.88 -17.55
C LYS A 124 -4.18 -2.89 -16.43
N ASP A 125 -4.12 -3.32 -15.18
CA ASP A 125 -3.79 -2.46 -14.04
C ASP A 125 -2.31 -2.08 -13.94
N ALA A 126 -1.44 -2.79 -14.65
CA ALA A 126 -0.03 -2.44 -14.81
C ALA A 126 0.21 -1.23 -15.72
N ALA A 127 -0.78 -0.81 -16.52
CA ALA A 127 -0.65 0.31 -17.47
C ALA A 127 -0.19 1.61 -16.80
N GLN A 128 -0.54 1.80 -15.52
CA GLN A 128 -0.11 2.96 -14.74
C GLN A 128 1.42 3.09 -14.62
N PHE A 129 2.17 1.99 -14.66
CA PHE A 129 3.63 1.98 -14.46
C PHE A 129 4.43 2.32 -15.73
N ARG A 130 3.79 2.43 -16.89
CA ARG A 130 4.47 2.74 -18.17
C ARG A 130 5.08 4.15 -18.20
N GLN A 131 4.54 5.07 -17.41
CA GLN A 131 4.97 6.48 -17.35
C GLN A 131 5.10 7.00 -15.90
N ARG A 132 5.03 6.12 -14.90
CA ARG A 132 4.97 6.51 -13.49
C ARG A 132 6.10 5.84 -12.69
N SER A 133 6.83 6.65 -11.94
CA SER A 133 7.79 6.17 -10.95
C SER A 133 7.10 5.48 -9.77
N PHE A 134 7.75 4.44 -9.25
CA PHE A 134 7.42 3.74 -8.02
C PHE A 134 8.65 3.69 -7.10
N PRO A 135 9.05 4.83 -6.50
CA PRO A 135 10.33 4.97 -5.79
C PRO A 135 10.50 3.97 -4.63
N PHE A 136 9.39 3.55 -4.01
CA PHE A 136 9.35 2.65 -2.85
C PHE A 136 9.60 1.17 -3.16
N TYR A 137 10.06 0.83 -4.37
CA TYR A 137 10.20 -0.57 -4.80
C TYR A 137 11.17 -1.37 -3.92
N HIS A 138 12.33 -0.81 -3.58
CA HIS A 138 13.37 -1.54 -2.85
C HIS A 138 13.02 -1.70 -1.38
N GLU A 139 12.48 -0.65 -0.76
CA GLU A 139 12.00 -0.61 0.62
C GLU A 139 10.89 -1.65 0.83
N LEU A 140 9.88 -1.66 -0.04
CA LEU A 140 8.78 -2.62 0.03
C LEU A 140 9.23 -4.04 -0.35
N THR A 141 10.28 -4.19 -1.18
CA THR A 141 10.91 -5.50 -1.42
C THR A 141 11.64 -6.01 -0.18
N GLY A 142 12.26 -5.13 0.62
CA GLY A 142 12.86 -5.50 1.90
C GLY A 142 11.85 -5.96 2.96
N ILE A 143 10.59 -5.51 2.88
CA ILE A 143 9.50 -5.90 3.80
C ILE A 143 8.73 -7.13 3.30
N TYR A 144 8.58 -7.31 1.98
CA TYR A 144 7.67 -8.33 1.41
C TYR A 144 8.34 -9.38 0.50
N GLY A 145 9.62 -9.21 0.17
CA GLY A 145 10.32 -10.04 -0.81
C GLY A 145 10.69 -11.43 -0.30
N GLU A 146 11.11 -11.55 0.96
CA GLU A 146 11.52 -12.83 1.57
C GLU A 146 10.34 -13.81 1.67
N ASP A 147 9.20 -13.35 2.18
CA ASP A 147 7.95 -14.13 2.25
C ASP A 147 7.48 -14.60 0.87
N ARG A 148 7.51 -13.70 -0.14
CA ARG A 148 7.03 -13.97 -1.50
C ARG A 148 7.97 -14.88 -2.29
N ALA A 149 9.26 -14.90 -1.97
CA ALA A 149 10.19 -15.89 -2.51
C ALA A 149 9.99 -17.29 -1.90
N THR A 150 9.37 -17.37 -0.72
CA THR A 150 9.24 -18.60 0.07
C THR A 150 7.83 -19.21 0.04
N ARG A 151 6.78 -18.42 -0.29
CA ARG A 151 5.37 -18.86 -0.22
C ARG A 151 4.50 -18.27 -1.34
N ASN A 152 3.59 -19.10 -1.88
CA ASN A 152 2.69 -18.78 -3.00
C ASN A 152 1.91 -17.45 -2.86
N ASP A 153 1.79 -16.73 -3.98
CA ASP A 153 1.47 -15.30 -4.10
C ASP A 153 0.15 -14.76 -3.51
N ALA A 154 -0.79 -15.63 -3.13
CA ALA A 154 -2.15 -15.22 -2.72
C ALA A 154 -2.22 -14.57 -1.34
N GLN A 155 -1.19 -14.77 -0.51
CA GLN A 155 -1.37 -14.74 0.94
C GLN A 155 -0.71 -13.53 1.66
N THR A 156 0.34 -12.88 1.12
CA THR A 156 1.28 -12.06 1.92
C THR A 156 0.73 -10.81 2.64
N THR A 157 -0.32 -10.13 2.18
CA THR A 157 -0.93 -9.01 2.97
C THR A 157 -1.86 -9.54 4.04
N ALA A 158 -2.58 -10.61 3.70
CA ALA A 158 -3.42 -11.30 4.65
C ALA A 158 -2.56 -11.99 5.69
N ASP A 159 -1.41 -12.57 5.35
CA ASP A 159 -0.49 -13.30 6.22
C ASP A 159 0.27 -12.40 7.19
N ILE A 160 0.87 -11.29 6.75
CA ILE A 160 1.41 -10.31 7.72
C ILE A 160 0.31 -9.81 8.67
N LEU A 161 -0.97 -9.94 8.31
CA LEU A 161 -2.13 -9.64 9.15
C LEU A 161 -2.87 -10.87 9.76
N LYS A 162 -2.43 -12.12 9.52
CA LYS A 162 -3.05 -13.42 9.90
C LYS A 162 -2.10 -14.36 10.63
N GLU A 163 -0.82 -14.30 10.30
CA GLU A 163 0.28 -14.84 11.11
C GLU A 163 0.36 -14.09 12.45
N MET A 164 -0.09 -12.83 12.43
CA MET A 164 -0.50 -12.02 13.59
C MET A 164 -1.92 -12.35 14.16
N GLU A 165 -2.57 -13.41 13.67
CA GLU A 165 -3.88 -13.94 14.16
C GLU A 165 -3.82 -15.45 14.49
N SER A 166 -2.66 -16.11 14.39
CA SER A 166 -2.51 -17.57 14.60
C SER A 166 -1.45 -17.99 15.62
N GLN A 167 -1.17 -17.14 16.62
CA GLN A 167 -0.44 -17.48 17.85
C GLN A 167 -1.18 -16.89 19.06
#